data_AF-A0A662MZB4-F1
#
_entry.id   AF-A0A662MZB4-F1
#
_cell.length_a   1.000
_cell.length_b   1.000
_cell.length_c   1.000
_cell.angle_alpha   90.00
_cell.angle_beta   90.00
_cell.angle_gamma   90.00
#
_symmetry.space_group_name_H-M   'P 1'
#
loop_
_entity.id
_entity.type
_entity.pdbx_description
1 polymer ?
#
loop_
_entity_poly.entity_id
_entity_poly.type
_entity_poly.pdbx_seq_one_letter_code
_entity_poly.pdbx_strand_id
1 'polypeptide(L)' 'MVEIEHWNTLRMKIYIGENDHYGGKPLYKAIVDRLRKMGIAGATVYRAILGFGKKSKVHSAEVLRLS' A
#
# COMPACT_ATOMS: atom_id res chain seq x y z
N MET A 1 2.48 33.37 15.88
CA MET A 1 1.50 32.32 16.25
C MET A 1 1.53 31.29 15.14
N VAL A 2 1.82 30.02 15.44
CA VAL A 2 1.90 28.97 14.40
C VAL A 2 0.69 28.08 14.57
N GLU A 3 -0.12 27.95 13.52
CA GLU A 3 -1.24 27.01 13.48
C GLU A 3 -0.75 25.62 13.09
N ILE A 4 -1.24 24.60 13.77
CA ILE A 4 -1.01 23.19 13.46
C ILE A 4 -2.38 22.61 13.09
N GLU A 5 -2.52 21.98 11.92
CA GLU A 5 -3.81 21.39 11.51
C GLU A 5 -4.33 20.33 12.50
N HIS A 6 -3.43 19.45 12.96
CA HIS A 6 -3.78 18.34 13.85
C HIS A 6 -2.66 18.08 14.86
N TRP A 7 -2.99 18.06 16.15
CA TRP A 7 -2.01 17.96 17.24
C TRP A 7 -1.50 16.52 17.51
N ASN A 8 -2.23 15.50 17.05
CA ASN A 8 -1.86 14.10 17.22
C ASN A 8 -2.31 13.29 15.99
N THR A 9 -1.37 13.06 15.07
CA THR A 9 -1.59 12.25 13.87
C THR A 9 -0.59 11.10 13.80
N LEU A 10 -1.00 10.01 13.16
CA LEU A 10 -0.16 8.83 12.99
C LEU A 10 0.06 8.55 11.51
N ARG A 11 1.30 8.16 11.15
CA ARG A 11 1.62 7.65 9.82
C ARG A 11 1.51 6.13 9.81
N MET A 12 0.42 5.63 9.23
CA MET A 12 0.25 4.20 8.97
C MET A 12 0.97 3.79 7.67
N LYS A 13 1.73 2.69 7.71
CA LYS A 13 2.33 2.07 6.53
C LYS A 13 1.85 0.63 6.39
N ILE A 14 1.42 0.27 5.19
CA ILE A 14 0.97 -1.09 4.86
C ILE A 14 1.87 -1.60 3.75
N TYR A 15 2.55 -2.73 3.99
CA TYR A 15 3.41 -3.40 3.02
C TYR A 15 2.74 -4.67 2.55
N ILE A 16 2.55 -4.79 1.23
CA ILE A 16 1.91 -5.93 0.56
C ILE A 16 2.65 -6.25 -0.74
N GLY A 17 2.40 -7.43 -1.30
CA GLY A 17 2.86 -7.77 -2.64
C GLY A 17 1.97 -7.13 -3.71
N GLU A 18 2.56 -6.72 -4.84
CA GLU A 18 1.81 -6.18 -5.99
C GLU A 18 0.80 -7.19 -6.56
N ASN A 19 1.11 -8.48 -6.45
CA ASN A 19 0.29 -9.58 -6.93
C ASN A 19 -0.75 -10.06 -5.90
N ASP A 20 -0.85 -9.42 -4.73
CA ASP A 20 -1.87 -9.79 -3.76
C ASP A 20 -3.25 -9.33 -4.25
N HIS A 21 -4.25 -10.18 -4.08
CA HIS A 21 -5.61 -9.91 -4.55
C HIS A 21 -6.64 -10.12 -3.43
N TYR A 22 -7.73 -9.36 -3.50
CA TYR A 22 -8.89 -9.51 -2.64
C TYR A 22 -10.17 -9.27 -3.45
N GLY A 23 -11.09 -10.24 -3.43
CA GLY A 23 -12.35 -10.17 -4.19
C GLY A 23 -12.15 -9.94 -5.69
N GLY A 24 -11.13 -10.57 -6.29
CA GLY A 24 -10.80 -10.41 -7.71
C GLY A 24 -10.14 -9.08 -8.10
N LYS A 25 -9.79 -8.23 -7.13
CA LYS A 25 -9.12 -6.94 -7.36
C LYS A 25 -7.74 -6.93 -6.72
N PRO A 26 -6.77 -6.17 -7.26
CA PRO A 26 -5.49 -5.95 -6.60
C PRO A 26 -5.70 -5.42 -5.16
N LEU A 27 -5.01 -6.00 -4.19
CA LEU A 27 -5.23 -5.75 -2.77
C LEU A 27 -5.01 -4.28 -2.40
N TYR A 28 -4.01 -3.61 -2.98
CA TYR A 28 -3.78 -2.19 -2.74
C TYR A 28 -4.99 -1.33 -3.13
N LYS A 29 -5.69 -1.68 -4.22
CA LYS A 29 -6.93 -0.98 -4.63
C LYS A 29 -8.05 -1.21 -3.63
N ALA A 30 -8.22 -2.46 -3.19
CA ALA A 30 -9.23 -2.81 -2.19
C ALA A 30 -9.01 -2.09 -0.86
N ILE A 31 -7.74 -1.93 -0.44
CA ILE A 31 -7.37 -1.16 0.76
C ILE A 31 -7.74 0.31 0.59
N VAL A 32 -7.33 0.95 -0.52
CA VAL A 32 -7.63 2.38 -0.77
C VAL A 32 -9.15 2.62 -0.83
N ASP A 33 -9.88 1.75 -1.54
CA ASP A 33 -11.35 1.81 -1.59
C ASP A 33 -11.97 1.71 -0.20
N ARG A 34 -11.43 0.84 0.67
CA ARG A 34 -11.91 0.67 2.04
C ARG A 34 -11.60 1.89 2.90
N LEU A 35 -10.37 2.42 2.85
CA LEU A 35 -9.96 3.63 3.57
C LEU A 35 -10.83 4.83 3.15
N ARG A 36 -11.12 4.97 1.86
CA ARG A 36 -12.02 6.00 1.34
C ARG A 36 -13.44 5.84 1.87
N LYS A 37 -14.00 4.62 1.86
CA LYS A 37 -15.33 4.33 2.42
C LYS A 37 -15.42 4.59 3.93
N MET A 38 -14.30 4.48 4.64
CA MET A 38 -14.22 4.75 6.09
C MET A 38 -13.99 6.24 6.42
N GLY A 39 -13.79 7.11 5.41
CA GLY A 39 -13.54 8.53 5.64
C GLY A 39 -12.18 8.85 6.26
N ILE A 40 -11.17 8.00 6.04
CA ILE A 40 -9.80 8.27 6.49
C ILE A 40 -9.24 9.51 5.77
N ALA A 41 -8.46 10.32 6.48
CA ALA A 41 -7.97 11.63 6.02
C ALA A 41 -7.26 11.60 4.64
N GLY A 42 -6.56 10.52 4.32
CA GLY A 42 -5.94 10.32 3.02
C GLY A 42 -5.12 9.04 2.95
N ALA A 43 -4.72 8.67 1.73
CA ALA A 43 -3.81 7.55 1.49
C ALA A 43 -2.96 7.82 0.23
N THR A 44 -1.68 7.46 0.32
CA THR A 44 -0.73 7.51 -0.81
C THR A 44 -0.16 6.12 -1.02
N VAL A 45 -0.16 5.65 -2.27
CA VAL A 45 0.36 4.31 -2.64
C VAL A 45 1.70 4.47 -3.34
N TYR A 46 2.68 3.66 -2.94
CA TYR A 46 3.98 3.56 -3.59
C TYR A 46 4.17 2.14 -4.13
N ARG A 47 4.75 2.02 -5.33
CA ARG A 47 5.20 0.74 -5.87
C ARG A 47 6.72 0.65 -5.73
N ALA A 48 7.18 -0.33 -4.95
CA ALA A 48 8.60 -0.64 -4.86
C ALA A 48 9.08 -1.33 -6.13
N ILE A 49 10.33 -1.12 -6.51
CA ILE A 49 10.97 -1.81 -7.64
C ILE A 49 11.30 -3.25 -7.24
N LEU A 50 11.72 -3.45 -6.00
CA LEU A 50 12.13 -4.72 -5.41
C LEU A 50 11.74 -4.77 -3.92
N GLY A 51 11.45 -5.97 -3.41
CA GLY A 51 11.24 -6.21 -1.98
C GLY A 51 11.29 -7.69 -1.62
N PHE A 52 11.62 -7.99 -0.35
CA PHE A 52 11.59 -9.34 0.20
C PHE A 52 10.84 -9.35 1.55
N GLY A 53 10.26 -10.51 1.90
CA GLY A 53 9.59 -10.72 3.17
C GLY A 53 10.05 -12.00 3.84
N LYS A 54 9.30 -12.46 4.87
CA LYS A 54 9.65 -13.64 5.69
C LYS A 54 9.90 -14.93 4.90
N LYS A 55 9.34 -15.06 3.69
CA LYS A 55 9.53 -16.23 2.81
C LYS A 55 10.67 -16.06 1.79
N SER A 56 11.51 -15.02 1.90
CA SER A 56 12.68 -14.72 1.06
C SER A 56 12.47 -14.66 -0.45
N LYS A 57 11.23 -14.74 -0.95
CA LYS A 57 10.93 -14.58 -2.37
C LYS A 57 11.08 -13.11 -2.73
N VAL A 58 12.03 -12.81 -3.61
CA VAL A 58 12.19 -11.46 -4.17
C VAL A 58 10.99 -11.18 -5.07
N HIS A 59 10.24 -10.13 -4.74
CA HIS A 59 9.19 -9.60 -5.59
C HIS A 59 9.80 -8.46 -6.41
N SER A 60 10.01 -8.69 -7.70
CA SER A 60 10.38 -7.65 -8.66
C SER A 60 9.14 -7.18 -9.43
N ALA A 61 9.10 -5.88 -9.71
CA ALA A 61 8.18 -5.28 -10.67
C ALA A 61 8.74 -5.36 -12.11
N GLU A 62 9.52 -6.41 -12.43
CA GLU A 62 10.03 -6.60 -13.79
C GLU A 62 8.86 -6.86 -14.73
N VAL A 63 8.78 -6.03 -15.78
CA VAL A 63 7.73 -6.01 -16.80
C VAL A 63 7.65 -7.34 -17.60
N LEU A 64 8.64 -8.23 -17.45
CA LEU A 64 8.70 -9.55 -18.07
C LEU A 64 8.97 -10.63 -17.02
N ARG A 65 7.93 -11.12 -16.35
CA ARG A 65 7.97 -12.44 -15.72
C ARG A 65 7.70 -13.50 -16.78
N LEU A 66 8.75 -13.97 -17.44
CA LEU A 66 8.72 -15.23 -18.17
C LEU A 66 8.97 -16.35 -17.13
N SER A 67 7.91 -17.06 -16.76
CA SER A 67 7.96 -18.34 -16.02
C SER A 67 7.38 -19.42 -16.92
#